data_AF-A0A291M0G8-F1
#
_entry.id   AF-A0A291M0G8-F1
#
_cell.length_a   1.000
_cell.length_b   1.000
_cell.length_c   1.000
_cell.angle_alpha   90.00
_cell.angle_beta   90.00
_cell.angle_gamma   90.00
#
_symmetry.space_group_name_H-M   'P 1'
#
loop_
_entity.id
_entity.type
_entity.pdbx_description
1 polymer ?
#
loop_
_entity_poly.entity_id
_entity_poly.type
_entity_poly.pdbx_seq_one_letter_code
_entity_poly.pdbx_strand_id
1 'polypeptide(L)'
;MASGVKPRVKVPATATAGEVITIKTLISHTMESGQRKDSDGNTIPRSIINRFHVTFNDETVIDVVLEPAISTNPYFEFQATVPESGTFKFTWYDDDGSVYEDSKEVSVG
;
A
#
# COMPACT_ATOMS: atom_id res chain seq x y z
N MET A 1 17.00 -1.34 -6.39
CA MET A 1 16.32 -2.50 -5.80
C MET A 1 16.14 -2.26 -4.33
N ALA A 2 14.92 -1.95 -3.92
CA ALA A 2 14.58 -1.88 -2.51
C ALA A 2 14.79 -3.27 -1.86
N SER A 3 15.47 -3.32 -0.71
CA SER A 3 15.73 -4.56 0.01
C SER A 3 14.88 -4.63 1.29
N GLY A 4 14.39 -5.82 1.63
CA GLY A 4 13.57 -6.01 2.83
C GLY A 4 12.17 -5.40 2.74
N VAL A 5 11.64 -5.20 1.54
CA VAL A 5 10.27 -4.69 1.33
C VAL A 5 9.27 -5.73 1.84
N LYS A 6 8.52 -5.35 2.88
CA LYS A 6 7.53 -6.22 3.51
C LYS A 6 6.25 -5.44 3.82
N PRO A 7 5.11 -5.79 3.19
CA PRO A 7 3.81 -5.27 3.55
C PRO A 7 3.37 -5.73 4.95
N ARG A 8 2.62 -4.86 5.62
CA ARG A 8 1.91 -5.12 6.87
C ARG A 8 0.52 -4.53 6.74
N VAL A 9 -0.48 -5.39 6.63
CA VAL A 9 -1.87 -4.99 6.48
C VAL A 9 -2.66 -5.38 7.72
N LYS A 10 -3.50 -4.46 8.21
CA LYS A 10 -4.48 -4.69 9.27
C LYS A 10 -5.88 -4.44 8.71
N VAL A 11 -6.65 -5.52 8.65
CA VAL A 11 -8.06 -5.58 8.27
C VAL A 11 -8.78 -6.39 9.37
N PRO A 12 -9.95 -5.96 9.88
CA PRO A 12 -10.78 -6.80 10.74
C PRO A 12 -11.11 -8.12 10.05
N ALA A 13 -10.93 -9.25 10.76
CA ALA A 13 -11.22 -10.57 10.20
C ALA A 13 -12.73 -10.83 10.01
N THR A 14 -13.57 -10.07 10.70
CA THR A 14 -15.03 -10.18 10.65
C THR A 14 -15.66 -8.80 10.56
N ALA A 15 -16.81 -8.73 9.87
CA ALA A 15 -17.64 -7.54 9.76
C ALA A 15 -19.13 -7.93 9.70
N THR A 16 -20.02 -6.99 9.95
CA THR A 16 -21.44 -7.14 9.62
C THR A 16 -21.70 -6.68 8.18
N ALA A 17 -22.73 -7.21 7.53
CA ALA A 17 -23.05 -6.84 6.15
C ALA A 17 -23.33 -5.34 6.03
N GLY A 18 -22.56 -4.65 5.20
CA GLY A 18 -22.63 -3.20 5.02
C GLY A 18 -21.84 -2.38 6.06
N GLU A 19 -21.08 -3.02 6.95
CA GLU A 19 -20.24 -2.32 7.92
C GLU A 19 -19.10 -1.55 7.25
N VAL A 20 -18.80 -0.37 7.78
CA VAL A 20 -17.63 0.41 7.39
C VAL A 20 -16.47 0.05 8.31
N ILE A 21 -15.46 -0.61 7.77
CA ILE A 21 -14.25 -0.97 8.51
C ILE A 21 -13.10 -0.01 8.20
N THR A 22 -12.21 0.18 9.17
CA THR A 22 -10.94 0.88 8.96
C THR A 22 -9.85 -0.10 8.56
N ILE A 23 -9.19 0.17 7.44
CA ILE A 23 -8.06 -0.59 6.93
C ILE A 23 -6.80 0.24 7.10
N LYS A 24 -5.73 -0.40 7.60
CA LYS A 24 -4.42 0.23 7.80
C LYS A 24 -3.34 -0.60 7.12
N THR A 25 -2.48 0.05 6.35
CA THR A 25 -1.37 -0.62 5.67
C THR A 25 -0.07 0.12 5.89
N LEU A 26 1.02 -0.62 6.01
CA LEU A 26 2.38 -0.09 6.01
C LEU A 26 3.27 -1.02 5.18
N ILE A 27 4.12 -0.46 4.32
CA ILE A 27 5.10 -1.25 3.57
C ILE A 27 6.50 -0.70 3.82
N SER A 28 7.45 -1.56 4.17
CA SER A 28 8.84 -1.13 4.38
C SER A 28 9.46 -0.69 3.06
N HIS A 29 9.78 0.60 2.90
CA HIS A 29 10.36 1.14 1.67
C HIS A 29 11.08 2.47 1.95
N THR A 30 12.25 2.70 1.34
CA THR A 30 13.06 3.91 1.60
C THR A 30 12.41 5.19 1.10
N MET A 31 11.67 5.10 -0.01
CA MET A 31 11.04 6.23 -0.71
C MET A 31 12.08 7.31 -1.05
N GLU A 32 13.14 6.94 -1.77
CA GLU A 32 14.19 7.89 -2.17
C GLU A 32 13.58 8.94 -3.10
N SER A 33 13.53 10.19 -2.63
CA SER A 33 12.70 11.22 -3.23
C SER A 33 13.30 11.86 -4.48
N GLY A 34 14.57 11.59 -4.77
CA GLY A 34 15.30 12.29 -5.82
C GLY A 34 15.86 13.65 -5.39
N GLN A 35 15.70 14.06 -4.12
CA GLN A 35 16.15 15.37 -3.62
C GLN A 35 17.41 15.27 -2.75
N ARG A 36 17.72 14.08 -2.22
CA ARG A 36 18.89 13.86 -1.36
C ARG A 36 20.17 13.90 -2.19
N LYS A 37 21.26 14.36 -1.56
CA LYS A 37 22.61 14.34 -2.13
C LYS A 37 23.47 13.27 -1.47
N ASP A 38 24.38 12.69 -2.24
CA ASP A 38 25.43 11.82 -1.72
C ASP A 38 26.60 12.63 -1.13
N SER A 39 27.64 11.93 -0.68
CA SER A 39 28.85 12.54 -0.09
C SER A 39 29.63 13.41 -1.07
N ASP A 40 29.49 13.17 -2.37
CA ASP A 40 30.15 13.90 -3.45
C ASP A 40 29.29 15.08 -3.95
N GLY A 41 28.09 15.26 -3.38
CA GLY A 41 27.15 16.34 -3.71
C GLY A 41 26.23 16.03 -4.90
N ASN A 42 26.31 14.83 -5.49
CA ASN A 42 25.45 14.43 -6.59
C ASN A 42 24.04 14.11 -6.07
N THR A 43 23.04 14.40 -6.89
CA THR A 43 21.65 14.06 -6.57
C THR A 43 21.45 12.56 -6.73
N ILE A 44 20.82 11.95 -5.72
CA ILE A 44 20.52 10.53 -5.71
C ILE A 44 19.23 10.32 -6.49
N PRO A 45 19.18 9.40 -7.47
CA PRO A 45 17.98 9.18 -8.28
C PRO A 45 16.77 8.78 -7.42
N ARG A 46 15.58 9.24 -7.85
CA ARG A 46 14.31 8.83 -7.28
C ARG A 46 14.14 7.30 -7.38
N SER A 47 13.62 6.70 -6.32
CA SER A 47 13.17 5.31 -6.28
C SER A 47 12.06 5.23 -5.23
N ILE A 48 10.80 5.24 -5.68
CA ILE A 48 9.63 5.18 -4.81
C ILE A 48 8.66 4.08 -5.22
N ILE A 49 7.80 3.70 -4.29
CA ILE A 49 6.51 3.11 -4.65
C ILE A 49 5.67 4.21 -5.28
N ASN A 50 5.26 4.03 -6.53
CA ASN A 50 4.58 5.04 -7.35
C ASN A 50 3.07 4.83 -7.46
N ARG A 51 2.56 3.65 -7.09
CA ARG A 51 1.12 3.38 -7.06
C ARG A 51 0.76 2.38 -5.96
N PHE A 52 -0.37 2.61 -5.31
CA PHE A 52 -0.99 1.70 -4.35
C PHE A 52 -2.45 1.46 -4.76
N HIS A 53 -2.80 0.20 -5.00
CA HIS A 53 -4.12 -0.21 -5.47
C HIS A 53 -4.69 -1.28 -4.54
N VAL A 54 -5.96 -1.14 -4.19
CA VAL A 54 -6.68 -2.11 -3.36
C VAL A 54 -7.97 -2.51 -4.04
N THR A 55 -8.20 -3.82 -4.13
CA THR A 55 -9.47 -4.39 -4.57
C THR A 55 -10.13 -5.21 -3.48
N PHE A 56 -11.45 -5.32 -3.54
CA PHE A 56 -12.27 -6.24 -2.75
C PHE A 56 -13.14 -7.03 -3.72
N ASN A 57 -13.00 -8.37 -3.75
CA ASN A 57 -13.68 -9.23 -4.72
C ASN A 57 -13.57 -8.69 -6.17
N ASP A 58 -12.35 -8.30 -6.56
CA ASP A 58 -11.99 -7.69 -7.85
C ASP A 58 -12.55 -6.28 -8.14
N GLU A 59 -13.37 -5.71 -7.25
CA GLU A 59 -13.81 -4.32 -7.34
C GLU A 59 -12.80 -3.37 -6.70
N THR A 60 -12.52 -2.23 -7.36
CA THR A 60 -11.56 -1.26 -6.83
C THR A 60 -12.12 -0.52 -5.62
N VAL A 61 -11.38 -0.57 -4.51
CA VAL A 61 -11.67 0.17 -3.27
C VAL A 61 -10.99 1.54 -3.33
N ILE A 62 -9.68 1.54 -3.56
CA ILE A 62 -8.87 2.75 -3.75
C ILE A 62 -7.77 2.51 -4.78
N ASP A 63 -7.42 3.56 -5.51
CA ASP A 63 -6.28 3.59 -6.43
C ASP A 63 -5.55 4.92 -6.25
N VAL A 64 -4.31 4.86 -5.80
CA VAL A 64 -3.54 6.03 -5.35
C VAL A 64 -2.27 6.12 -6.17
N VAL A 65 -2.05 7.26 -6.80
CA VAL A 65 -0.76 7.65 -7.38
C VAL A 65 0.09 8.27 -6.28
N LEU A 66 1.29 7.75 -6.08
CA LEU A 66 2.24 8.22 -5.09
C LEU A 66 3.33 9.06 -5.76
N GLU A 67 3.71 10.14 -5.10
CA GLU A 67 4.80 11.02 -5.51
C GLU A 67 5.88 11.13 -4.41
N PRO A 68 7.07 11.66 -4.72
CA PRO A 68 8.23 11.66 -3.81
C PRO A 68 8.06 12.32 -2.44
N ALA A 69 6.97 13.05 -2.23
CA ALA A 69 6.65 13.66 -0.94
C ALA A 69 6.05 12.67 0.07
N ILE A 70 5.70 11.44 -0.34
CA ILE A 70 5.25 10.39 0.57
C ILE A 70 6.44 9.91 1.42
N SER A 71 6.24 9.89 2.73
CA SER A 71 7.25 9.47 3.71
C SER A 71 7.76 8.05 3.46
N THR A 72 9.02 7.82 3.86
CA THR A 72 9.59 6.48 4.07
C THR A 72 8.62 5.58 4.85
N ASN A 73 8.56 4.32 4.45
CA ASN A 73 7.58 3.33 4.89
C ASN A 73 6.12 3.78 4.68
N PRO A 74 5.65 3.90 3.42
CA PRO A 74 4.33 4.42 3.10
C PRO A 74 3.23 3.78 3.95
N TYR A 75 2.45 4.63 4.61
CA TYR A 75 1.32 4.26 5.43
C TYR A 75 0.03 4.81 4.83
N PHE A 76 -0.99 3.96 4.75
CA PHE A 76 -2.33 4.37 4.34
C PHE A 76 -3.34 3.91 5.38
N GLU A 77 -4.29 4.79 5.68
CA GLU A 77 -5.47 4.51 6.47
C GLU A 77 -6.69 5.00 5.71
N PHE A 78 -7.64 4.11 5.48
CA PHE A 78 -8.86 4.41 4.76
C PHE A 78 -10.00 3.53 5.27
N GLN A 79 -11.21 3.87 4.85
CA GLN A 79 -12.41 3.13 5.19
C GLN A 79 -12.95 2.41 3.96
N ALA A 80 -13.50 1.22 4.16
CA ALA A 80 -14.18 0.44 3.13
C ALA A 80 -15.46 -0.17 3.70
N THR A 81 -16.51 -0.23 2.89
CA THR A 81 -17.74 -0.94 3.21
C THR A 81 -17.61 -2.40 2.83
N VAL A 82 -17.97 -3.32 3.73
CA VAL A 82 -17.92 -4.78 3.48
C VAL A 82 -19.35 -5.31 3.31
N PRO A 83 -19.84 -5.49 2.08
CA PRO A 83 -21.21 -5.97 1.86
C PRO A 83 -21.36 -7.48 2.11
N GLU A 84 -20.30 -8.25 1.89
CA GLU A 84 -20.29 -9.72 1.96
C GLU A 84 -18.90 -10.22 2.37
N SER A 85 -18.77 -11.52 2.65
CA SER A 85 -17.47 -12.15 2.86
C SER A 85 -16.63 -12.07 1.60
N GLY A 86 -15.33 -11.82 1.74
CA GLY A 86 -14.47 -11.66 0.58
C GLY A 86 -13.02 -11.45 0.92
N THR A 87 -12.25 -11.13 -0.11
CA THR A 87 -10.80 -10.90 0.01
C THR A 87 -10.44 -9.49 -0.42
N PHE A 88 -9.76 -8.76 0.46
CA PHE A 88 -9.01 -7.59 0.07
C PHE A 88 -7.68 -7.99 -0.52
N LYS A 89 -7.37 -7.48 -1.71
CA LYS A 89 -6.07 -7.60 -2.35
C LYS A 89 -5.39 -6.23 -2.38
N PHE A 90 -4.14 -6.18 -1.93
CA PHE A 90 -3.34 -4.97 -1.85
C PHE A 90 -2.15 -5.09 -2.79
N THR A 91 -1.91 -4.07 -3.61
CA THR A 91 -0.82 -4.07 -4.57
C THR A 91 -0.06 -2.75 -4.54
N TRP A 92 1.27 -2.84 -4.37
CA TRP A 92 2.19 -1.71 -4.45
C TRP A 92 3.10 -1.87 -5.66
N TYR A 93 3.25 -0.80 -6.44
CA TYR A 93 4.09 -0.77 -7.65
C TYR A 93 5.31 0.12 -7.40
N ASP A 94 6.49 -0.39 -7.71
CA ASP A 94 7.76 0.32 -7.54
C ASP A 94 8.26 0.93 -8.85
N ASP A 95 9.03 2.01 -8.76
CA ASP A 95 9.75 2.61 -9.89
C ASP A 95 10.76 1.63 -10.51
N ASP A 96 11.28 0.65 -9.74
CA ASP A 96 12.16 -0.39 -10.27
C ASP A 96 11.43 -1.52 -11.04
N GLY A 97 10.10 -1.44 -11.14
CA GLY A 97 9.24 -2.43 -11.82
C GLY A 97 8.79 -3.59 -10.92
N SER A 98 9.27 -3.65 -9.68
CA SER A 98 8.78 -4.63 -8.70
C SER A 98 7.31 -4.40 -8.36
N VAL A 99 6.62 -5.50 -8.06
CA VAL A 99 5.24 -5.49 -7.59
C VAL A 99 5.19 -6.26 -6.27
N TYR A 100 4.60 -5.64 -5.25
CA TYR A 100 4.41 -6.23 -3.94
C TYR A 100 2.93 -6.44 -3.69
N GLU A 101 2.56 -7.62 -3.18
CA GLU A 101 1.17 -7.98 -2.94
C GLU A 101 0.96 -8.50 -1.51
N ASP A 102 -0.22 -8.24 -0.94
CA ASP A 102 -0.74 -8.90 0.27
C ASP A 102 -2.25 -9.13 0.09
N SER A 103 -2.80 -10.09 0.82
CA SER A 103 -4.24 -10.36 0.85
C SER A 103 -4.74 -10.56 2.27
N LYS A 104 -5.99 -10.16 2.52
CA LYS A 104 -6.69 -10.38 3.79
C LYS A 104 -8.14 -10.75 3.53
N GLU A 105 -8.55 -11.88 4.10
CA GLU A 105 -9.94 -12.31 4.10
C GLU A 105 -10.71 -11.58 5.20
N VAL A 106 -11.97 -11.25 4.90
CA VAL A 106 -12.96 -10.78 5.87
C VAL A 106 -14.21 -11.63 5.73
N SER A 107 -14.74 -12.09 6.85
CA SER A 107 -15.98 -12.87 6.91
C SER A 107 -17.13 -12.01 7.41
N VAL A 108 -18.23 -12.01 6.68
CA VAL A 108 -19.49 -11.42 7.12
C VAL A 108 -20.31 -12.45 7.90
N GLY A 109 -20.83 -12.03 9.06
CA GLY A 109 -21.67 -12.84 9.95
C GLY A 109 -22.80 -12.06 10.59
#